data_AF-G0V913-F1
#
_entry.id   AF-G0V913-F1
#
_cell.length_a   1.000
_cell.length_b   1.000
_cell.length_c   1.000
_cell.angle_alpha   90.00
_cell.angle_beta   90.00
_cell.angle_gamma   90.00
#
_symmetry.space_group_name_H-M   'P 1'
#
loop_
_entity.id
_entity.type
_entity.pdbx_description
1 polymer ?
#
loop_
_entity_poly.entity_id
_entity_poly.type
_entity_poly.pdbx_seq_one_letter_code
_entity_poly.pdbx_strand_id
1 'polypeptide(L)'
;MSNILSVFNPPQQRDLDESETLDCLPCQVMNSMLALGFGSYLVSGRAFKYSTKDTKAGISLKQFEKSNPLWWKSSVKGFGAGLIVYGIVRGTEGWVWNKEKKYQPLS
;
A
#
# COMPACT_ATOMS: atom_id res chain seq x y z
N MET A 1 -1.02 -25.88 -2.74
CA MET A 1 -0.99 -25.72 -4.21
C MET A 1 -2.38 -25.30 -4.66
N SER A 2 -2.54 -24.08 -5.19
CA SER A 2 -3.83 -23.60 -5.69
C SER A 2 -4.15 -24.30 -7.02
N ASN A 3 -5.35 -24.85 -7.13
CA ASN A 3 -5.79 -25.59 -8.31
C ASN A 3 -7.05 -24.90 -8.87
N ILE A 4 -7.22 -24.79 -10.19
CA ILE A 4 -8.39 -24.12 -10.80
C ILE A 4 -9.72 -24.74 -10.33
N LEU A 5 -9.70 -26.03 -9.95
CA LEU A 5 -10.82 -26.75 -9.34
C LEU A 5 -11.29 -26.14 -8.00
N SER A 6 -10.41 -25.51 -7.21
CA SER A 6 -10.79 -24.93 -5.91
C SER A 6 -11.55 -23.61 -6.02
N VAL A 7 -11.69 -23.05 -7.23
CA VAL A 7 -12.56 -21.89 -7.49
C VAL A 7 -14.00 -22.32 -7.71
N PHE A 8 -14.20 -23.47 -8.37
CA PHE A 8 -15.53 -23.99 -8.71
C PHE A 8 -16.08 -24.96 -7.65
N ASN A 9 -15.20 -25.52 -6.81
CA ASN A 9 -15.57 -26.27 -5.62
C ASN A 9 -14.71 -25.77 -4.45
N PRO A 10 -15.08 -24.64 -3.83
CA PRO A 10 -14.32 -24.13 -2.70
C PRO A 10 -14.28 -25.18 -1.58
N PRO A 11 -13.15 -25.34 -0.89
CA PRO A 11 -13.09 -26.20 0.27
C PRO A 11 -14.14 -25.75 1.29
N GLN A 12 -14.73 -26.72 2.01
CA GLN A 12 -15.73 -26.44 3.03
C GLN A 12 -15.19 -25.40 4.03
N GLN A 13 -16.07 -24.49 4.44
CA GLN A 13 -15.76 -23.48 5.43
C GLN A 13 -15.27 -24.20 6.70
N ARG A 14 -13.99 -24.03 7.02
CA ARG A 14 -13.37 -24.56 8.24
C ARG A 14 -12.83 -23.38 9.03
N ASP A 15 -12.78 -23.52 10.33
CA ASP A 15 -12.04 -22.59 11.16
C ASP A 15 -10.55 -22.69 10.79
N LEU A 16 -9.94 -21.53 10.52
CA LEU A 16 -8.50 -21.45 10.32
C LEU A 16 -7.84 -21.55 11.70
N ASP A 17 -6.80 -22.38 11.78
CA ASP A 17 -5.99 -22.43 12.99
C ASP A 17 -5.21 -21.11 13.14
N GLU A 18 -4.92 -20.69 14.38
CA GLU A 18 -4.20 -19.43 14.63
C GLU A 18 -2.87 -19.38 13.86
N SER A 19 -2.20 -20.53 13.71
CA SER A 19 -0.94 -20.67 12.97
C SER A 19 -1.04 -20.28 11.49
N GLU A 20 -2.22 -20.43 10.87
CA GLU A 20 -2.46 -20.09 9.47
C GLU A 20 -2.77 -18.60 9.26
N THR A 21 -3.14 -17.89 10.33
CA THR A 21 -3.46 -16.46 10.30
C THR A 21 -2.30 -15.56 10.73
N LEU A 22 -1.17 -16.16 11.13
CA LEU A 22 0.03 -15.42 11.51
C LEU A 22 0.60 -14.62 10.34
N ASP A 23 1.12 -13.43 10.65
CA ASP A 23 1.83 -12.61 9.66
C ASP A 23 3.14 -13.28 9.21
N CYS A 24 3.43 -13.19 7.92
CA CYS A 24 4.75 -13.51 7.37
C CYS A 24 5.70 -12.30 7.50
N LEU A 25 6.88 -12.50 8.11
CA LEU A 25 7.87 -11.42 8.30
C LEU A 25 8.29 -10.75 6.98
N PRO A 26 8.58 -11.49 5.89
CA PRO A 26 8.87 -10.86 4.59
C PRO A 26 7.71 -10.01 4.06
N CYS A 27 6.47 -10.44 4.30
CA CYS A 27 5.27 -9.71 3.89
C CYS A 27 5.09 -8.42 4.68
N GLN A 28 5.36 -8.44 5.99
CA GLN A 28 5.35 -7.24 6.84
C GLN A 28 6.40 -6.22 6.35
N VAL A 29 7.61 -6.68 6.04
CA VAL A 29 8.68 -5.82 5.49
C VAL A 29 8.24 -5.23 4.15
N MET A 30 7.76 -6.06 3.23
CA MET A 30 7.31 -5.60 1.92
C MET A 30 6.17 -4.59 2.02
N ASN A 31 5.16 -4.85 2.86
CA ASN A 31 4.04 -3.93 3.09
C ASN A 31 4.52 -2.59 3.67
N SER A 32 5.47 -2.63 4.60
CA SER A 32 6.04 -1.42 5.21
C SER A 32 6.84 -0.61 4.19
N MET A 33 7.70 -1.26 3.40
CA MET A 33 8.47 -0.61 2.34
C MET A 33 7.58 -0.01 1.26
N LEU A 34 6.54 -0.74 0.84
CA LEU A 34 5.58 -0.25 -0.15
C LEU A 34 4.84 0.98 0.38
N ALA A 35 4.33 0.91 1.61
CA ALA A 35 3.60 2.01 2.22
C ALA A 35 4.47 3.27 2.40
N LEU A 36 5.71 3.11 2.88
CA LEU A 36 6.67 4.21 3.01
C LEU A 36 7.06 4.79 1.65
N GLY A 37 7.44 3.94 0.69
CA GLY A 37 7.89 4.36 -0.64
C GLY A 37 6.78 5.04 -1.43
N PHE A 38 5.62 4.38 -1.57
CA PHE A 38 4.48 4.92 -2.29
C PHE A 38 3.86 6.13 -1.56
N GLY A 39 3.75 6.07 -0.24
CA GLY A 39 3.29 7.20 0.56
C GLY A 39 4.16 8.44 0.37
N SER A 40 5.49 8.28 0.41
CA SER A 40 6.44 9.37 0.14
C SER A 40 6.29 9.93 -1.27
N TYR A 41 6.09 9.07 -2.27
CA TYR A 41 5.83 9.50 -3.64
C TYR A 41 4.57 10.38 -3.74
N LEU A 42 3.46 9.96 -3.11
CA LEU A 42 2.21 10.72 -3.11
C LEU A 42 2.34 12.06 -2.37
N VAL A 43 2.94 12.07 -1.17
CA VAL A 43 3.15 13.29 -0.37
C VAL A 43 3.99 14.32 -1.12
N SER A 44 5.03 13.86 -1.84
CA SER A 44 5.90 14.74 -2.64
C SER A 44 5.14 15.53 -3.73
N GLY A 45 3.93 15.10 -4.10
CA GLY A 45 3.14 15.71 -5.17
C GLY A 45 3.70 15.45 -6.57
N ARG A 46 4.70 14.57 -6.72
CA ARG A 46 5.27 14.20 -8.02
C ARG A 46 4.22 13.66 -9.00
N ALA A 47 3.18 12.98 -8.50
CA ALA A 47 2.06 12.51 -9.30
C ALA A 47 1.26 13.64 -10.00
N PHE A 48 1.35 14.88 -9.50
CA PHE A 48 0.63 16.04 -10.03
C PHE A 48 1.55 17.11 -10.62
N LYS A 49 2.78 16.75 -10.95
CA LYS A 49 3.73 17.68 -11.55
C LYS A 49 3.48 17.77 -13.05
N TYR A 50 3.07 18.95 -13.51
CA TYR A 50 2.97 19.24 -14.94
C TYR A 50 4.33 19.06 -15.62
N SER A 51 4.36 18.28 -16.70
CA SER A 51 5.58 17.78 -17.31
C SER A 51 5.62 17.98 -18.82
N THR A 52 6.78 17.71 -19.43
CA THR A 52 6.93 17.73 -20.89
C THR A 52 6.06 16.68 -21.59
N LYS A 53 5.64 15.62 -20.90
CA LYS A 53 4.69 14.63 -21.45
C LYS A 53 3.30 15.24 -21.66
N ASP A 54 2.85 16.05 -20.71
CA ASP A 54 1.54 16.73 -20.78
C ASP A 54 1.53 17.76 -21.92
N THR A 55 2.62 18.52 -22.04
CA THR A 55 2.80 19.45 -23.16
C THR A 55 2.83 18.73 -24.51
N LYS A 56 3.53 17.59 -24.61
CA LYS A 56 3.57 16.76 -25.84
C LYS A 56 2.21 16.14 -26.17
N ALA A 57 1.38 15.88 -25.17
CA ALA A 57 0.00 15.41 -25.34
C ALA A 57 -0.98 16.55 -25.67
N GLY A 58 -0.50 17.79 -25.81
CA GLY A 58 -1.33 18.97 -26.13
C GLY A 58 -2.17 19.47 -24.95
N ILE A 59 -1.90 19.03 -23.72
CA ILE A 59 -2.63 19.46 -22.53
C ILE A 59 -2.07 20.81 -22.09
N SER A 60 -2.90 21.85 -22.10
CA SER A 60 -2.53 23.15 -21.53
C SER A 60 -2.47 23.11 -20.00
N LEU A 61 -1.69 24.01 -19.40
CA LEU A 61 -1.60 24.15 -17.94
C LEU A 61 -2.99 24.36 -17.30
N LYS A 62 -3.84 25.20 -17.91
CA LYS A 62 -5.20 25.48 -17.44
C LYS A 62 -6.08 24.22 -17.45
N GLN A 63 -5.95 23.40 -18.49
CA GLN A 63 -6.69 22.13 -18.58
C GLN A 63 -6.17 21.12 -17.55
N PHE A 64 -4.86 21.03 -17.36
CA PHE A 64 -4.25 20.19 -16.34
C PHE A 64 -4.71 20.56 -14.93
N GLU A 65 -4.76 21.85 -14.59
CA GLU A 65 -5.24 22.32 -13.29
C GLU A 65 -6.73 22.07 -13.08
N LYS A 66 -7.55 22.20 -14.13
CA LYS A 66 -8.97 21.87 -14.07
C LYS A 66 -9.21 20.38 -13.80
N SER A 67 -8.40 19.51 -14.38
CA SER A 67 -8.48 18.06 -14.16
C SER A 67 -7.91 17.62 -12.81
N ASN A 68 -7.06 18.44 -12.18
CA ASN A 68 -6.42 18.14 -10.90
C ASN A 68 -6.71 19.24 -9.87
N PRO A 69 -7.96 19.31 -9.37
CA PRO A 69 -8.35 20.34 -8.41
C PRO A 69 -7.58 20.22 -7.09
N LEU A 70 -7.49 21.32 -6.35
CA LEU A 70 -6.71 21.40 -5.10
C LEU A 70 -7.15 20.38 -4.05
N TRP A 71 -8.45 20.16 -3.89
CA TRP A 71 -8.97 19.18 -2.93
C TRP A 71 -8.47 17.77 -3.25
N TRP A 72 -8.41 17.38 -4.53
CA TRP A 72 -7.94 16.07 -4.95
C TRP A 72 -6.45 15.90 -4.67
N LYS A 73 -5.65 16.91 -5.02
CA LYS A 73 -4.21 16.94 -4.72
C LYS A 73 -3.96 16.80 -3.22
N SER A 74 -4.74 17.50 -2.39
CA SER A 74 -4.65 17.42 -0.92
C SER A 74 -5.07 16.06 -0.38
N SER A 75 -6.16 15.46 -0.90
CA SER A 75 -6.59 14.12 -0.49
C SER A 75 -5.52 13.06 -0.79
N VAL A 76 -4.91 13.11 -1.97
CA VAL A 76 -3.85 12.16 -2.35
C VAL A 76 -2.59 12.33 -1.50
N LYS A 77 -2.21 13.58 -1.17
CA LYS A 77 -1.12 13.83 -0.23
C LYS A 77 -1.46 13.35 1.19
N GLY A 78 -2.68 13.59 1.66
CA GLY A 78 -3.16 13.12 2.96
C GLY A 78 -3.17 11.60 3.05
N PHE A 79 -3.65 10.92 2.02
CA PHE A 79 -3.57 9.46 1.91
C PHE A 79 -2.12 8.97 1.91
N GLY A 80 -1.24 9.63 1.17
CA GLY A 80 0.20 9.34 1.19
C GLY A 80 0.82 9.48 2.58
N ALA A 81 0.48 10.53 3.33
CA ALA A 81 0.95 10.70 4.70
C ALA A 81 0.42 9.58 5.62
N GLY A 82 -0.85 9.19 5.45
CA GLY A 82 -1.44 8.04 6.13
C GLY A 82 -0.68 6.74 5.84
N LEU A 83 -0.30 6.50 4.59
CA LEU A 83 0.53 5.35 4.21
C LEU A 83 1.91 5.36 4.88
N ILE A 84 2.54 6.53 5.00
CA ILE A 84 3.82 6.64 5.70
C ILE A 84 3.64 6.24 7.17
N VAL A 85 2.64 6.81 7.85
CA VAL A 85 2.34 6.47 9.25
C VAL A 85 2.05 4.98 9.39
N TYR A 86 1.21 4.43 8.52
CA TYR A 86 0.91 3.00 8.50
C TYR A 86 2.16 2.13 8.30
N GLY A 87 3.04 2.51 7.37
CA GLY A 87 4.30 1.83 7.10
C GLY A 87 5.25 1.84 8.30
N ILE A 88 5.33 2.95 9.05
CA ILE A 88 6.11 3.03 10.29
C ILE A 88 5.50 2.14 11.37
N VAL A 89 4.18 2.23 11.58
CA VAL A 89 3.47 1.45 12.59
C VAL A 89 3.66 -0.04 12.34
N ARG A 90 3.45 -0.50 11.11
CA ARG A 90 3.63 -1.91 10.73
C ARG A 90 5.09 -2.35 10.71
N GLY A 91 6.00 -1.49 10.25
CA GLY A 91 7.44 -1.81 10.20
C GLY A 91 8.07 -1.93 11.58
N THR A 92 7.51 -1.25 12.58
CA THR A 92 8.00 -1.27 13.96
C THR A 92 7.26 -2.28 14.85
N GLU A 93 6.23 -2.95 14.33
CA GLU A 93 5.49 -3.97 15.06
C GLU A 93 6.33 -5.24 15.30
N GLY A 94 6.23 -5.82 16.48
CA GLY A 94 7.10 -6.91 16.95
C GLY A 94 8.44 -6.45 17.51
N TRP A 95 8.90 -5.23 17.15
CA TRP A 95 10.16 -4.67 17.63
C TRP A 95 9.94 -3.59 18.71
N VAL A 96 9.19 -2.54 18.36
CA VAL A 96 8.92 -1.39 19.23
C VAL A 96 7.67 -1.62 20.07
N TRP A 97 6.63 -2.19 19.47
CA TRP A 97 5.35 -2.47 20.10
C TRP A 97 4.84 -3.86 19.69
N ASN A 98 3.91 -4.45 20.46
CA ASN A 98 3.44 -5.83 20.26
C ASN A 98 4.59 -6.87 20.21
N LYS A 99 5.44 -6.89 21.24
CA LYS A 99 6.67 -7.71 21.29
C LYS A 99 6.42 -9.22 21.30
N GLU A 100 5.22 -9.65 21.66
CA GLU A 100 4.81 -11.07 21.70
C GLU A 100 4.26 -11.56 20.35
N LYS A 101 4.37 -10.73 19.30
CA LYS A 101 3.90 -11.07 17.97
C LYS A 101 4.57 -12.34 17.45
N LYS A 102 3.75 -13.36 17.18
CA LYS A 102 4.16 -14.60 16.54
C LYS A 102 4.15 -14.41 15.02
N TYR A 103 5.20 -14.89 14.38
CA TYR A 103 5.35 -14.88 12.92
C TYR A 103 5.30 -16.31 12.39
N GLN A 104 4.91 -16.45 11.13
CA GLN A 104 5.09 -17.72 10.43
C GLN A 104 6.58 -18.10 10.38
N PRO A 105 6.93 -19.38 10.63
CA PRO A 105 8.31 -19.83 10.51
C PRO A 105 8.80 -19.65 9.06
N LEU A 106 10.04 -19.21 8.91
CA LEU A 106 10.72 -19.16 7.62
C LEU A 106 11.06 -20.59 7.20
N SER A 107 10.19 -21.23 6.42
CA SER A 107 10.41 -22.56 5.84
C SER A 107 11.29 -22.50 4.61
#